data_AF-A0A813SNJ8-F1
#
_entry.id   AF-A0A813SNJ8-F1
#
_cell.length_a   1.000
_cell.length_b   1.000
_cell.length_c   1.000
_cell.angle_alpha   90.00
_cell.angle_beta   90.00
_cell.angle_gamma   90.00
#
_symmetry.space_group_name_H-M   'P 1'
#
loop_
_entity.id
_entity.type
_entity.pdbx_description
1 polymer ?
#
loop_
_entity_poly.entity_id
_entity_poly.type
_entity_poly.pdbx_seq_one_letter_code
_entity_poly.pdbx_strand_id
1 'polypeptide(L)'
;MFLILIKFFLLKSSLALLSLQCQEKCTVDHTLISFCCTNGKLSSENLKLCYSEHSSNKQSIFNLNLINISLTDNDPLDLNYLSNFTEKILINKTNISELPKINNLNNLKILKINSHKIYHLVKSDFGPSSLEIIDLAEGYINLIKNDFFIKFENLKEVNLQRNIIYDIGQLKFNSNFIRLIDFSFQKVNGLKYFDGIYFLNKNSDPRLVINFDSNQIHKFPKILGNLRNIYYYKIGHQFNQDSLLNTHFISISDDGPIVIENFEIYDQHFLVNKDYKHFQCLLDYGVIKNVILSGQTKHKYTHHITKKNFDFENCKIYVSTSTAATSNFFTEKDNTTISITIKNNATKTQIAETIKSTASFRNKEATLNSTLRLLTAQSTKLLKLTSYIFSIKQSQKIENSFRNRILDYIMDNPGVVVSIFALIFIFFLFLFVCFDYAIERINLKKIFYFRSKSRGRPQ
;
A
#
# COMPACT_ATOMS: atom_id res chain seq x y z
N MET A 1 -32.41 19.49 40.17
CA MET A 1 -32.03 20.27 38.97
C MET A 1 -30.58 20.79 39.04
N PHE A 2 -30.18 21.49 40.11
CA PHE A 2 -28.82 22.04 40.26
C PHE A 2 -27.69 21.00 40.25
N LEU A 3 -27.88 19.85 40.94
CA LEU A 3 -26.93 18.73 40.91
C LEU A 3 -26.78 18.07 39.52
N ILE A 4 -27.83 18.12 38.69
CA ILE A 4 -27.79 17.60 37.31
C ILE A 4 -26.98 18.55 36.43
N LEU A 5 -27.16 19.86 36.60
CA LEU A 5 -26.37 20.89 35.92
C LEU A 5 -24.88 20.83 36.30
N ILE A 6 -24.54 20.61 37.58
CA ILE A 6 -23.15 20.43 38.03
C ILE A 6 -22.54 19.18 37.41
N LYS A 7 -23.28 18.05 37.38
CA LYS A 7 -22.78 16.81 36.77
C LYS A 7 -22.54 16.99 35.27
N PHE A 8 -23.42 17.71 34.57
CA PHE A 8 -23.27 18.04 33.16
C PHE A 8 -22.09 18.98 32.89
N PHE A 9 -21.88 19.98 33.75
CA PHE A 9 -20.79 20.94 33.63
C PHE A 9 -19.42 20.31 33.93
N LEU A 10 -19.37 19.42 34.93
CA LEU A 10 -18.16 18.66 35.26
C LEU A 10 -17.81 17.65 34.15
N LEU A 11 -18.79 16.99 33.54
CA LEU A 11 -18.56 16.10 32.39
C LEU A 11 -17.99 16.89 31.19
N LYS A 12 -18.58 18.05 30.88
CA LYS A 12 -18.17 18.92 29.78
C LYS A 12 -16.76 19.50 30.03
N SER A 13 -16.43 19.80 31.28
CA SER A 13 -15.12 20.33 31.68
C SER A 13 -14.04 19.25 31.72
N SER A 14 -14.36 18.02 32.13
CA SER A 14 -13.41 16.89 32.08
C SER A 14 -13.12 16.46 30.64
N LEU A 15 -14.11 16.54 29.74
CA LEU A 15 -13.92 16.37 28.29
C LEU A 15 -13.05 17.49 27.68
N ALA A 16 -13.27 18.74 28.08
CA ALA A 16 -12.40 19.85 27.68
C ALA A 16 -10.96 19.67 28.18
N LEU A 17 -10.77 19.14 29.41
CA LEU A 17 -9.43 18.84 29.93
C LEU A 17 -8.76 17.63 29.25
N LEU A 18 -9.53 16.60 28.89
CA LEU A 18 -9.05 15.46 28.08
C LEU A 18 -8.64 15.94 26.67
N SER A 19 -9.39 16.86 26.08
CA SER A 19 -9.04 17.52 24.80
C SER A 19 -7.81 18.45 24.88
N LEU A 20 -7.32 18.75 26.08
CA LEU A 20 -6.17 19.63 26.32
C LEU A 20 -4.86 18.85 26.52
N GLN A 21 -4.90 17.56 26.89
CA GLN A 21 -3.70 16.72 27.02
C GLN A 21 -3.42 15.85 25.79
N CYS A 22 -4.43 15.62 24.95
CA CYS A 22 -4.25 15.22 23.57
C CYS A 22 -4.71 16.37 22.68
N GLN A 23 -3.89 16.89 21.77
CA GLN A 23 -4.40 17.69 20.64
C GLN A 23 -5.16 16.75 19.68
N GLU A 24 -6.23 16.15 20.18
CA GLU A 24 -7.10 15.22 19.50
C GLU A 24 -7.96 16.01 18.52
N LYS A 25 -7.60 15.94 17.24
CA LYS A 25 -8.53 16.34 16.18
C LYS A 25 -9.41 15.13 15.86
N CYS A 26 -10.55 15.04 16.54
CA CYS A 26 -11.66 14.22 16.05
C CYS A 26 -12.36 15.01 14.95
N THR A 27 -12.29 14.50 13.72
CA THR A 27 -13.06 15.05 12.60
C THR A 27 -14.21 14.09 12.33
N VAL A 28 -15.43 14.58 12.49
CA VAL A 28 -16.65 13.82 12.22
C VAL A 28 -17.35 14.45 11.02
N ASP A 29 -17.47 13.65 9.97
CA ASP A 29 -18.33 13.88 8.82
C ASP A 29 -19.41 12.80 8.80
N HIS A 30 -20.53 13.03 8.11
CA HIS A 30 -21.70 12.14 8.04
C HIS A 30 -21.37 10.70 7.63
N THR A 31 -20.20 10.44 7.04
CA THR A 31 -19.77 9.12 6.57
C THR A 31 -18.40 8.67 7.10
N LEU A 32 -17.70 9.53 7.82
CA LEU A 32 -16.32 9.33 8.23
C LEU A 32 -16.10 9.84 9.65
N ILE A 33 -15.59 8.98 10.50
CA ILE A 33 -14.98 9.39 11.76
C ILE A 33 -13.48 9.20 11.65
N SER A 34 -12.73 10.28 11.83
CA SER A 34 -11.27 10.26 11.81
C SER A 34 -10.71 10.74 13.14
N PHE A 35 -9.92 9.89 13.78
CA PHE A 35 -9.15 10.20 14.98
C PHE A 35 -7.68 10.32 14.63
N CYS A 36 -7.08 11.45 15.03
CA CYS A 36 -5.65 11.66 14.95
C CYS A 36 -5.14 12.12 16.32
N CYS A 37 -4.28 11.32 16.94
CA CYS A 37 -3.62 11.66 18.19
C CYS A 37 -2.15 11.94 17.90
N THR A 38 -1.74 13.21 17.89
CA THR A 38 -0.31 13.54 17.90
C THR A 38 0.18 13.48 19.35
N ASN A 39 0.92 12.41 19.70
CA ASN A 39 1.58 12.20 21.00
C ASN A 39 0.67 11.83 22.18
N GLY A 40 -0.60 11.52 21.91
CA GLY A 40 -1.60 11.13 22.91
C GLY A 40 -1.77 9.62 23.05
N LYS A 41 -2.12 9.16 24.27
CA LYS A 41 -2.64 7.80 24.47
C LYS A 41 -4.15 7.84 24.30
N LEU A 42 -4.69 7.09 23.34
CA LEU A 42 -6.13 6.90 23.23
C LEU A 42 -6.50 5.59 23.92
N SER A 43 -7.32 5.64 24.96
CA SER A 43 -7.92 4.42 25.50
C SER A 43 -9.06 3.95 24.60
N SER A 44 -9.34 2.65 24.60
CA SER A 44 -10.53 2.09 23.93
C SER A 44 -11.83 2.71 24.46
N GLU A 45 -11.86 3.09 25.75
CA GLU A 45 -12.97 3.79 26.39
C GLU A 45 -13.19 5.18 25.80
N ASN A 46 -12.13 5.96 25.53
CA ASN A 46 -12.26 7.28 24.91
C ASN A 46 -12.81 7.17 23.49
N LEU A 47 -12.33 6.18 22.73
CA LEU A 47 -12.84 5.90 21.39
C LEU A 47 -14.34 5.53 21.44
N LYS A 48 -14.74 4.72 22.43
CA LYS A 48 -16.13 4.34 22.67
C LYS A 48 -17.01 5.51 23.07
N LEU A 49 -16.53 6.38 23.97
CA LEU A 49 -17.24 7.58 24.40
C LEU A 49 -17.47 8.52 23.22
N CYS A 50 -16.42 8.83 22.46
CA CYS A 50 -16.54 9.69 21.29
C CYS A 50 -17.50 9.09 20.24
N TYR A 51 -17.40 7.79 19.98
CA TYR A 51 -18.36 7.12 19.09
C TYR A 51 -19.80 7.23 19.61
N SER A 52 -20.03 7.00 20.91
CA SER A 52 -21.37 7.07 21.50
C SER A 52 -22.02 8.46 21.38
N GLU A 53 -21.23 9.52 21.55
CA GLU A 53 -21.70 10.91 21.40
C GLU A 53 -22.18 11.20 19.97
N HIS A 54 -21.46 10.70 18.97
CA HIS A 54 -21.79 10.93 17.55
C HIS A 54 -22.81 9.92 16.98
N SER A 55 -22.93 8.72 17.56
CA SER A 55 -23.83 7.67 17.09
C SER A 55 -25.32 7.95 17.33
N SER A 56 -25.63 8.88 18.25
CA SER A 56 -27.00 9.25 18.63
C SER A 56 -27.84 9.77 17.45
N ASN A 57 -27.21 10.23 16.37
CA ASN A 57 -27.87 10.74 15.17
C ASN A 57 -28.34 9.67 14.16
N LYS A 58 -28.28 8.36 14.48
CA LYS A 58 -28.66 7.25 13.58
C LYS A 58 -27.98 7.25 12.20
N GLN A 59 -27.02 8.13 11.97
CA GLN A 59 -26.29 8.18 10.72
C GLN A 59 -25.30 7.02 10.69
N SER A 60 -25.40 6.22 9.64
CA SER A 60 -24.50 5.11 9.35
C SER A 60 -23.08 5.64 9.18
N ILE A 61 -22.21 5.35 10.14
CA ILE A 61 -20.77 5.62 9.99
C ILE A 61 -20.22 4.52 9.09
N PHE A 62 -19.83 4.88 7.88
CA PHE A 62 -19.32 3.93 6.90
C PHE A 62 -17.82 3.70 7.07
N ASN A 63 -17.08 4.72 7.51
CA ASN A 63 -15.62 4.71 7.56
C ASN A 63 -15.09 5.16 8.93
N LEU A 64 -14.19 4.38 9.51
CA LEU A 64 -13.39 4.75 10.68
C LEU A 64 -11.92 4.85 10.30
N ASN A 65 -11.26 5.96 10.67
CA ASN A 65 -9.84 6.18 10.42
C ASN A 65 -9.11 6.52 11.73
N LEU A 66 -8.13 5.71 12.08
CA LEU A 66 -7.36 5.76 13.32
C LEU A 66 -5.89 5.96 12.97
N ILE A 67 -5.36 7.18 13.17
CA ILE A 67 -3.99 7.52 12.78
C ILE A 67 -3.17 7.95 14.01
N ASN A 68 -1.93 7.44 14.10
CA ASN A 68 -0.95 7.77 15.15
C ASN A 68 -1.45 7.47 16.57
N ILE A 69 -2.28 6.45 16.72
CA ILE A 69 -2.84 6.10 18.02
C ILE A 69 -1.85 5.25 18.82
N SER A 70 -1.54 5.71 20.03
CA SER A 70 -0.85 4.92 21.05
C SER A 70 -1.89 4.34 22.00
N LEU A 71 -2.08 3.03 21.98
CA LEU A 71 -2.85 2.33 23.01
C LEU A 71 -1.96 2.12 24.25
N THR A 72 -2.57 2.12 25.43
CA THR A 72 -1.94 1.64 26.65
C THR A 72 -1.52 0.18 26.46
N ASP A 73 -0.30 -0.18 26.87
CA ASP A 73 0.44 -1.39 26.42
C ASP A 73 -0.25 -2.75 26.65
N ASN A 74 -1.43 -2.80 27.28
CA ASN A 74 -2.16 -4.02 27.60
C ASN A 74 -3.62 -4.06 27.13
N ASP A 75 -4.17 -2.98 26.54
CA ASP A 75 -5.58 -2.97 26.16
C ASP A 75 -5.76 -3.35 24.69
N PRO A 76 -6.37 -4.51 24.38
CA PRO A 76 -6.68 -4.85 23.00
C PRO A 76 -7.66 -3.82 22.44
N LEU A 77 -7.44 -3.42 21.19
CA LEU A 77 -8.35 -2.51 20.50
C LEU A 77 -9.69 -3.20 20.24
N ASP A 78 -10.66 -3.00 21.13
CA ASP A 78 -12.01 -3.51 20.95
C ASP A 78 -12.82 -2.50 20.14
N LEU A 79 -13.35 -2.93 19.00
CA LEU A 79 -14.18 -2.13 18.10
C LEU A 79 -15.58 -2.74 17.94
N ASN A 80 -15.94 -3.76 18.73
CA ASN A 80 -17.25 -4.41 18.64
C ASN A 80 -18.42 -3.53 19.08
N TYR A 81 -18.15 -2.37 19.70
CA TYR A 81 -19.19 -1.40 20.04
C TYR A 81 -19.54 -0.48 18.86
N LEU A 82 -18.77 -0.50 17.76
CA LEU A 82 -19.14 0.23 16.55
C LEU A 82 -20.40 -0.39 15.96
N SER A 83 -21.20 0.42 15.27
CA SER A 83 -22.42 -0.08 14.65
C SER A 83 -22.10 -1.03 13.50
N ASN A 84 -23.04 -1.93 13.23
CA ASN A 84 -23.01 -2.81 12.06
C ASN A 84 -22.90 -2.05 10.74
N PHE A 85 -23.06 -0.73 10.68
CA PHE A 85 -22.95 0.03 9.43
C PHE A 85 -21.50 0.33 9.00
N THR A 86 -20.52 0.00 9.83
CA THR A 86 -19.11 0.26 9.52
C THR A 86 -18.64 -0.67 8.42
N GLU A 87 -18.37 -0.12 7.22
CA GLU A 87 -17.90 -0.89 6.06
C GLU A 87 -16.37 -0.89 5.94
N LYS A 88 -15.70 0.13 6.50
CA LYS A 88 -14.25 0.30 6.36
C LYS A 88 -13.59 0.80 7.64
N ILE A 89 -12.53 0.12 8.04
CA ILE A 89 -11.66 0.53 9.15
C ILE A 89 -10.23 0.70 8.63
N LEU A 90 -9.66 1.87 8.87
CA LEU A 90 -8.27 2.21 8.59
C LEU A 90 -7.56 2.48 9.91
N ILE A 91 -6.48 1.76 10.18
CA ILE A 91 -5.62 1.92 11.35
C ILE A 91 -4.21 2.11 10.83
N ASN A 92 -3.56 3.23 11.15
CA ASN A 92 -2.25 3.53 10.60
C ASN A 92 -1.31 4.09 11.66
N LYS A 93 -0.05 3.62 11.65
CA LYS A 93 1.02 4.07 12.55
C LYS A 93 0.62 3.92 14.01
N THR A 94 0.20 2.72 14.39
CA THR A 94 -0.23 2.44 15.75
C THR A 94 0.70 1.44 16.42
N ASN A 95 0.77 1.48 17.75
CA ASN A 95 1.55 0.51 18.53
C ASN A 95 0.79 -0.79 18.81
N ILE A 96 -0.33 -1.07 18.12
CA ILE A 96 -1.16 -2.24 18.43
C ILE A 96 -0.37 -3.54 18.22
N SER A 97 -0.38 -4.40 19.23
CA SER A 97 0.32 -5.68 19.26
C SER A 97 -0.58 -6.86 18.90
N GLU A 98 -1.90 -6.65 18.90
CA GLU A 98 -2.90 -7.65 18.55
C GLU A 98 -3.88 -7.12 17.50
N LEU A 99 -4.50 -8.06 16.78
CA LEU A 99 -5.61 -7.74 15.89
C LEU A 99 -6.80 -7.15 16.70
N PRO A 100 -7.47 -6.10 16.18
CA PRO A 100 -8.61 -5.50 16.85
C PRO A 100 -9.78 -6.48 16.93
N LYS A 101 -10.58 -6.39 18.00
CA LYS A 101 -11.80 -7.18 18.11
C LYS A 101 -12.90 -6.51 17.27
N ILE A 102 -13.22 -7.13 16.14
CA ILE A 102 -14.17 -6.61 15.13
C ILE A 102 -15.23 -7.66 14.74
N ASN A 103 -15.39 -8.71 15.54
CA ASN A 103 -16.21 -9.87 15.23
C ASN A 103 -17.70 -9.54 15.02
N ASN A 104 -18.19 -8.46 15.64
CA ASN A 104 -19.59 -8.06 15.54
C ASN A 104 -19.89 -7.14 14.34
N LEU A 105 -18.88 -6.72 13.57
CA LEU A 105 -19.03 -5.73 12.50
C LEU A 105 -19.46 -6.38 11.18
N ASN A 106 -20.66 -6.96 11.14
CA ASN A 106 -21.10 -7.83 10.05
C ASN A 106 -21.10 -7.20 8.64
N ASN A 107 -21.10 -5.87 8.49
CA ASN A 107 -20.97 -5.22 7.18
C ASN A 107 -19.55 -4.72 6.85
N LEU A 108 -18.55 -5.02 7.70
CA LEU A 108 -17.17 -4.60 7.47
C LEU A 108 -16.58 -5.35 6.27
N LYS A 109 -16.28 -4.60 5.21
CA LYS A 109 -15.70 -5.12 3.97
C LYS A 109 -14.19 -4.87 3.90
N ILE A 110 -13.71 -3.77 4.48
CA ILE A 110 -12.32 -3.34 4.33
C ILE A 110 -11.71 -3.13 5.71
N LEU A 111 -10.65 -3.89 6.00
CA LEU A 111 -9.79 -3.63 7.13
C LEU A 111 -8.38 -3.38 6.65
N LYS A 112 -7.85 -2.20 6.99
CA LYS A 112 -6.44 -1.87 6.77
C LYS A 112 -5.78 -1.51 8.09
N ILE A 113 -4.71 -2.21 8.42
CA ILE A 113 -3.87 -1.93 9.58
C ILE A 113 -2.44 -1.85 9.09
N ASN A 114 -1.90 -0.64 8.99
CA ASN A 114 -0.54 -0.42 8.49
C ASN A 114 0.38 0.06 9.61
N SER A 115 1.66 -0.30 9.52
CA SER A 115 2.68 0.13 10.48
C SER A 115 2.26 -0.20 11.94
N HIS A 116 1.96 -1.48 12.18
CA HIS A 116 1.51 -2.03 13.48
C HIS A 116 2.57 -2.92 14.12
N LYS A 117 2.38 -3.33 15.38
CA LYS A 117 3.23 -4.30 16.11
C LYS A 117 2.59 -5.69 16.25
N ILE A 118 1.64 -6.05 15.39
CA ILE A 118 1.07 -7.39 15.37
C ILE A 118 2.13 -8.38 14.88
N TYR A 119 2.38 -9.43 15.67
CA TYR A 119 3.36 -10.47 15.36
C TYR A 119 2.72 -11.75 14.80
N HIS A 120 1.50 -12.09 15.22
CA HIS A 120 0.92 -13.41 14.97
C HIS A 120 -0.52 -13.31 14.45
N LEU A 121 -0.81 -14.03 13.36
CA LEU A 121 -2.15 -14.23 12.82
C LEU A 121 -2.63 -15.66 13.11
N VAL A 122 -2.95 -15.93 14.37
CA VAL A 122 -3.27 -17.29 14.87
C VAL A 122 -4.73 -17.49 15.28
N LYS A 123 -5.48 -16.40 15.47
CA LYS A 123 -6.88 -16.46 15.89
C LYS A 123 -7.77 -16.76 14.68
N SER A 124 -8.31 -17.98 14.59
CA SER A 124 -9.29 -18.37 13.56
C SER A 124 -10.54 -17.49 13.57
N ASP A 125 -10.89 -16.95 14.74
CA ASP A 125 -12.16 -16.24 14.95
C ASP A 125 -12.05 -14.73 14.72
N PHE A 126 -10.97 -14.28 14.07
CA PHE A 126 -10.73 -12.86 13.82
C PHE A 126 -11.67 -12.24 12.77
N GLY A 127 -12.57 -11.36 13.18
CA GLY A 127 -13.38 -10.55 12.25
C GLY A 127 -14.48 -11.32 11.49
N PRO A 128 -15.34 -10.57 10.77
CA PRO A 128 -16.53 -11.09 10.11
C PRO A 128 -16.19 -11.72 8.74
N SER A 129 -17.03 -12.65 8.27
CA SER A 129 -16.89 -13.29 6.94
C SER A 129 -17.19 -12.37 5.75
N SER A 130 -17.72 -11.17 6.02
CA SER A 130 -17.97 -10.12 5.02
C SER A 130 -16.73 -9.37 4.58
N LEU A 131 -15.57 -9.59 5.22
CA LEU A 131 -14.31 -8.98 4.83
C LEU A 131 -13.93 -9.35 3.40
N GLU A 132 -13.70 -8.33 2.59
CA GLU A 132 -13.24 -8.40 1.21
C GLU A 132 -11.76 -8.01 1.08
N ILE A 133 -11.27 -7.10 1.92
CA ILE A 133 -9.89 -6.60 1.86
C ILE A 133 -9.28 -6.66 3.27
N ILE A 134 -8.17 -7.38 3.39
CA ILE A 134 -7.32 -7.43 4.58
C ILE A 134 -5.94 -6.91 4.19
N ASP A 135 -5.62 -5.70 4.63
CA ASP A 135 -4.33 -5.05 4.40
C ASP A 135 -3.60 -4.92 5.73
N LEU A 136 -2.59 -5.74 5.96
CA LEU A 136 -1.77 -5.80 7.18
C LEU A 136 -0.31 -5.49 6.85
N ALA A 137 -0.11 -4.50 5.98
CA ALA A 137 1.20 -4.15 5.45
C ALA A 137 2.09 -3.42 6.47
N GLU A 138 3.40 -3.46 6.22
CA GLU A 138 4.41 -2.68 6.96
C GLU A 138 4.51 -2.99 8.46
N GLY A 139 4.07 -4.18 8.89
CA GLY A 139 4.08 -4.59 10.28
C GLY A 139 5.29 -5.42 10.71
N TYR A 140 5.04 -6.26 11.71
CA TYR A 140 5.99 -7.22 12.27
C TYR A 140 5.42 -8.65 12.29
N ILE A 141 4.48 -8.97 11.39
CA ILE A 141 3.92 -10.33 11.35
C ILE A 141 5.05 -11.28 10.99
N ASN A 142 5.24 -12.30 11.83
CA ASN A 142 6.24 -13.34 11.64
C ASN A 142 5.63 -14.75 11.54
N LEU A 143 4.36 -14.90 11.96
CA LEU A 143 3.66 -16.18 11.98
C LEU A 143 2.21 -16.00 11.51
N ILE A 144 1.79 -16.87 10.59
CA ILE A 144 0.42 -16.95 10.09
C ILE A 144 -0.05 -18.40 10.21
N LYS A 145 -1.18 -18.62 10.87
CA LYS A 145 -1.77 -19.95 10.95
C LYS A 145 -2.35 -20.34 9.57
N ASN A 146 -2.10 -21.58 9.16
CA ASN A 146 -2.46 -22.10 7.83
C ASN A 146 -3.92 -21.87 7.43
N ASP A 147 -4.85 -21.93 8.39
CA ASP A 147 -6.30 -21.80 8.18
C ASP A 147 -6.85 -20.38 8.44
N PHE A 148 -5.99 -19.39 8.72
CA PHE A 148 -6.42 -18.04 9.11
C PHE A 148 -7.37 -17.39 8.08
N PHE A 149 -7.12 -17.60 6.77
CA PHE A 149 -7.90 -16.98 5.70
C PHE A 149 -9.11 -17.82 5.23
N ILE A 150 -9.29 -19.05 5.70
CA ILE A 150 -10.31 -19.98 5.17
C ILE A 150 -11.73 -19.41 5.32
N LYS A 151 -12.02 -18.72 6.42
CA LYS A 151 -13.39 -18.27 6.70
C LYS A 151 -13.86 -17.06 5.88
N PHE A 152 -12.96 -16.35 5.20
CA PHE A 152 -13.29 -15.14 4.47
C PHE A 152 -13.68 -15.48 3.03
N GLU A 153 -14.90 -15.99 2.85
CA GLU A 153 -15.39 -16.46 1.55
C GLU A 153 -15.49 -15.33 0.51
N ASN A 154 -15.62 -14.08 0.98
CA ASN A 154 -15.72 -12.88 0.13
C ASN A 154 -14.36 -12.17 -0.09
N LEU A 155 -13.25 -12.75 0.37
CA LEU A 155 -11.94 -12.12 0.34
C LEU A 155 -11.41 -11.91 -1.09
N LYS A 156 -11.22 -10.64 -1.45
CA LYS A 156 -10.68 -10.19 -2.72
C LYS A 156 -9.19 -9.89 -2.64
N GLU A 157 -8.71 -9.35 -1.52
CA GLU A 157 -7.32 -8.89 -1.40
C GLU A 157 -6.73 -9.21 -0.04
N VAL A 158 -5.53 -9.79 -0.06
CA VAL A 158 -4.65 -9.93 1.11
C VAL A 158 -3.34 -9.24 0.81
N ASN A 159 -3.01 -8.25 1.63
CA ASN A 159 -1.73 -7.55 1.54
C ASN A 159 -0.95 -7.73 2.85
N LEU A 160 0.18 -8.42 2.75
CA LEU A 160 1.11 -8.70 3.85
C LEU A 160 2.52 -8.20 3.52
N GLN A 161 2.63 -7.25 2.58
CA GLN A 161 3.92 -6.68 2.19
C GLN A 161 4.67 -6.09 3.40
N ARG A 162 6.00 -6.11 3.38
CA ARG A 162 6.85 -5.42 4.37
C ARG A 162 6.64 -5.87 5.83
N ASN A 163 6.29 -7.13 6.05
CA ASN A 163 6.32 -7.78 7.37
C ASN A 163 7.68 -8.47 7.61
N ILE A 164 7.80 -9.36 8.61
CA ILE A 164 9.01 -10.14 8.91
C ILE A 164 8.71 -11.64 8.84
N ILE A 165 7.90 -12.03 7.85
CA ILE A 165 7.43 -13.39 7.75
C ILE A 165 8.57 -14.28 7.29
N TYR A 166 8.97 -15.24 8.13
CA TYR A 166 10.13 -16.10 7.88
C TYR A 166 9.74 -17.50 7.42
N ASP A 167 8.67 -18.03 8.01
CA ASP A 167 8.14 -19.36 7.74
C ASP A 167 6.62 -19.27 7.66
N ILE A 168 6.09 -19.74 6.56
CA ILE A 168 4.68 -19.94 6.39
C ILE A 168 4.51 -21.39 5.93
N GLY A 169 3.65 -22.13 6.64
CA GLY A 169 3.21 -23.43 6.14
C GLY A 169 2.34 -23.28 4.89
N GLN A 170 1.39 -24.19 4.73
CA GLN A 170 0.43 -24.10 3.63
C GLN A 170 -0.72 -23.15 3.99
N LEU A 171 -0.79 -21.97 3.39
CA LEU A 171 -1.92 -21.06 3.56
C LEU A 171 -3.12 -21.52 2.76
N LYS A 172 -4.29 -21.49 3.38
CA LYS A 172 -5.53 -21.96 2.78
C LYS A 172 -6.51 -20.81 2.53
N PHE A 173 -7.04 -20.75 1.32
CA PHE A 173 -8.06 -19.78 0.90
C PHE A 173 -9.32 -20.52 0.45
N ASN A 174 -10.49 -20.00 0.84
CA ASN A 174 -11.79 -20.46 0.39
C ASN A 174 -12.60 -19.31 -0.22
N SER A 175 -11.97 -18.49 -1.07
CA SER A 175 -12.67 -17.36 -1.72
C SER A 175 -12.58 -17.43 -3.22
N ASN A 176 -13.76 -17.38 -3.86
CA ASN A 176 -13.89 -17.29 -5.32
C ASN A 176 -13.50 -15.93 -5.90
N PHE A 177 -13.28 -14.92 -5.06
CA PHE A 177 -13.10 -13.53 -5.48
C PHE A 177 -11.68 -13.01 -5.27
N ILE A 178 -10.78 -13.86 -4.74
CA ILE A 178 -9.40 -13.47 -4.46
C ILE A 178 -8.70 -13.08 -5.77
N ARG A 179 -8.24 -11.83 -5.81
CA ARG A 179 -7.56 -11.22 -6.96
C ARG A 179 -6.16 -10.72 -6.63
N LEU A 180 -5.82 -10.59 -5.36
CA LEU A 180 -4.49 -10.16 -4.91
C LEU A 180 -4.06 -10.90 -3.65
N ILE A 181 -2.88 -11.50 -3.71
CA ILE A 181 -2.14 -12.02 -2.56
C ILE A 181 -0.72 -11.44 -2.63
N ASP A 182 -0.39 -10.54 -1.71
CA ASP A 182 0.90 -9.85 -1.71
C ASP A 182 1.73 -10.18 -0.47
N PHE A 183 2.87 -10.86 -0.70
CA PHE A 183 3.90 -11.19 0.28
C PHE A 183 5.22 -10.47 -0.01
N SER A 184 5.22 -9.41 -0.81
CA SER A 184 6.46 -8.78 -1.25
C SER A 184 7.21 -8.03 -0.14
N PHE A 185 8.52 -7.85 -0.33
CA PHE A 185 9.39 -7.07 0.55
C PHE A 185 9.41 -7.53 2.02
N GLN A 186 9.41 -8.84 2.31
CA GLN A 186 9.55 -9.27 3.70
C GLN A 186 10.93 -8.81 4.25
N LYS A 187 10.88 -8.13 5.38
CA LYS A 187 12.03 -7.64 6.15
C LYS A 187 12.70 -8.81 6.87
N VAL A 188 13.95 -8.60 7.30
CA VAL A 188 14.77 -9.45 8.21
C VAL A 188 14.65 -10.96 7.94
N ASN A 189 15.69 -11.56 7.36
CA ASN A 189 15.75 -12.98 6.97
C ASN A 189 14.74 -13.42 5.91
N GLY A 190 13.76 -12.58 5.53
CA GLY A 190 12.83 -12.81 4.43
C GLY A 190 12.02 -14.10 4.56
N LEU A 191 11.08 -14.31 3.63
CA LEU A 191 10.32 -15.56 3.55
C LEU A 191 11.26 -16.69 3.13
N LYS A 192 11.79 -17.49 4.06
CA LYS A 192 12.76 -18.57 3.78
C LYS A 192 12.07 -19.88 3.41
N TYR A 193 11.08 -20.24 4.22
CA TYR A 193 10.32 -21.46 4.09
C TYR A 193 8.88 -21.07 3.78
N PHE A 194 8.42 -21.46 2.59
CA PHE A 194 7.01 -21.33 2.25
C PHE A 194 6.54 -22.58 1.54
N ASP A 195 5.70 -23.36 2.22
CA ASP A 195 5.21 -24.63 1.66
C ASP A 195 4.31 -24.40 0.45
N GLY A 196 3.47 -23.37 0.51
CA GLY A 196 2.61 -22.99 -0.61
C GLY A 196 1.28 -22.37 -0.23
N ILE A 197 0.47 -22.14 -1.26
CA ILE A 197 -0.92 -21.67 -1.17
C ILE A 197 -1.83 -22.81 -1.64
N TYR A 198 -2.88 -23.08 -0.89
CA TYR A 198 -3.92 -24.05 -1.23
C TYR A 198 -5.26 -23.34 -1.41
N PHE A 199 -5.83 -23.45 -2.60
CA PHE A 199 -7.15 -22.89 -2.94
C PHE A 199 -8.21 -24.00 -2.85
N LEU A 200 -9.14 -23.86 -1.91
CA LEU A 200 -10.25 -24.81 -1.74
C LEU A 200 -11.33 -24.62 -2.83
N ASN A 201 -11.40 -23.42 -3.38
CA ASN A 201 -12.41 -22.98 -4.32
C ASN A 201 -12.04 -23.31 -5.78
N LYS A 202 -13.05 -23.69 -6.58
CA LYS A 202 -12.88 -24.10 -7.98
C LYS A 202 -12.66 -22.95 -8.97
N ASN A 203 -13.03 -21.73 -8.58
CA ASN A 203 -12.99 -20.56 -9.43
C ASN A 203 -12.12 -19.48 -8.78
N SER A 204 -11.05 -19.04 -9.44
CA SER A 204 -10.35 -17.80 -9.07
C SER A 204 -10.86 -16.61 -9.84
N ASP A 205 -10.63 -15.40 -9.31
CA ASP A 205 -10.74 -14.18 -10.13
C ASP A 205 -9.75 -14.31 -11.31
N PRO A 206 -10.18 -14.07 -12.55
CA PRO A 206 -9.33 -14.16 -13.73
C PRO A 206 -8.18 -13.15 -13.75
N ARG A 207 -8.11 -12.25 -12.76
CA ARG A 207 -7.05 -11.26 -12.55
C ARG A 207 -6.21 -11.56 -11.32
N LEU A 208 -6.24 -12.79 -10.80
CA LEU A 208 -5.45 -13.17 -9.62
C LEU A 208 -3.96 -12.86 -9.79
N VAL A 209 -3.47 -11.99 -8.91
CA VAL A 209 -2.07 -11.65 -8.75
C VAL A 209 -1.52 -12.28 -7.48
N ILE A 210 -0.44 -13.03 -7.62
CA ILE A 210 0.34 -13.55 -6.49
C ILE A 210 1.72 -12.92 -6.54
N ASN A 211 2.09 -12.17 -5.51
CA ASN A 211 3.30 -11.37 -5.48
C ASN A 211 4.24 -11.81 -4.34
N PHE A 212 5.37 -12.41 -4.72
CA PHE A 212 6.48 -12.81 -3.85
C PHE A 212 7.75 -11.99 -4.07
N ASP A 213 7.64 -10.83 -4.71
CA ASP A 213 8.79 -10.00 -5.05
C ASP A 213 9.61 -9.54 -3.84
N SER A 214 10.92 -9.37 -4.01
CA SER A 214 11.82 -8.86 -2.97
C SER A 214 11.84 -9.69 -1.67
N ASN A 215 12.08 -11.00 -1.78
CA ASN A 215 12.13 -11.94 -0.64
C ASN A 215 13.45 -12.75 -0.56
N GLN A 216 13.51 -13.73 0.35
CA GLN A 216 14.63 -14.70 0.48
C GLN A 216 14.12 -16.13 0.33
N ILE A 217 13.26 -16.36 -0.67
CA ILE A 217 12.57 -17.65 -0.85
C ILE A 217 13.58 -18.68 -1.33
N HIS A 218 13.83 -19.73 -0.55
CA HIS A 218 14.78 -20.78 -0.97
C HIS A 218 14.16 -21.83 -1.89
N LYS A 219 12.82 -21.89 -1.93
CA LYS A 219 12.06 -22.87 -2.69
C LYS A 219 10.82 -22.25 -3.29
N PHE A 220 10.56 -22.50 -4.56
CA PHE A 220 9.31 -22.09 -5.20
C PHE A 220 8.09 -22.51 -4.36
N PRO A 221 7.23 -21.55 -3.98
CA PRO A 221 5.99 -21.85 -3.27
C PRO A 221 5.10 -22.76 -4.12
N LYS A 222 4.58 -23.83 -3.52
CA LYS A 222 3.61 -24.68 -4.22
C LYS A 222 2.29 -23.93 -4.37
N ILE A 223 1.64 -24.06 -5.52
CA ILE A 223 0.25 -23.63 -5.68
C ILE A 223 -0.59 -24.88 -5.85
N LEU A 224 -1.52 -25.09 -4.93
CA LEU A 224 -2.25 -26.34 -4.78
C LEU A 224 -3.77 -26.08 -4.73
N GLY A 225 -4.54 -27.15 -4.93
CA GLY A 225 -6.00 -27.12 -4.86
C GLY A 225 -6.65 -26.73 -6.19
N ASN A 226 -7.90 -26.27 -6.17
CA ASN A 226 -8.74 -26.19 -7.37
C ASN A 226 -8.52 -24.94 -8.24
N LEU A 227 -7.38 -24.27 -8.10
CA LEU A 227 -7.05 -23.06 -8.86
C LEU A 227 -6.73 -23.44 -10.31
N ARG A 228 -7.36 -22.75 -11.28
CA ARG A 228 -7.13 -23.02 -12.71
C ARG A 228 -6.27 -21.99 -13.41
N ASN A 229 -6.35 -20.73 -12.97
CA ASN A 229 -5.65 -19.63 -13.63
C ASN A 229 -5.05 -18.65 -12.61
N ILE A 230 -3.81 -18.23 -12.87
CA ILE A 230 -3.12 -17.12 -12.25
C ILE A 230 -2.82 -16.09 -13.34
N TYR A 231 -3.39 -14.90 -13.22
CA TYR A 231 -3.13 -13.84 -14.18
C TYR A 231 -1.69 -13.32 -14.10
N TYR A 232 -1.19 -13.16 -12.88
CA TYR A 232 0.16 -12.64 -12.67
C TYR A 232 0.82 -13.30 -11.46
N TYR A 233 1.96 -13.92 -11.68
CA TYR A 233 2.77 -14.52 -10.63
C TYR A 233 4.14 -13.86 -10.63
N LYS A 234 4.46 -13.12 -9.57
CA LYS A 234 5.69 -12.33 -9.47
C LYS A 234 6.62 -12.92 -8.42
N ILE A 235 7.86 -13.24 -8.81
CA ILE A 235 8.92 -13.71 -7.92
C ILE A 235 10.25 -13.08 -8.33
N GLY A 236 10.34 -11.77 -8.17
CA GLY A 236 11.55 -11.00 -8.49
C GLY A 236 12.39 -10.63 -7.28
N HIS A 237 13.55 -10.03 -7.54
CA HIS A 237 14.39 -9.32 -6.55
C HIS A 237 14.75 -10.17 -5.32
N GLN A 238 14.97 -11.48 -5.51
CA GLN A 238 15.25 -12.38 -4.40
C GLN A 238 16.68 -12.17 -3.87
N PHE A 239 16.84 -12.00 -2.56
CA PHE A 239 18.12 -11.69 -1.93
C PHE A 239 19.00 -12.94 -1.68
N ASN A 240 18.53 -14.13 -2.05
CA ASN A 240 19.17 -15.43 -1.82
C ASN A 240 19.42 -16.19 -3.15
N GLN A 241 20.09 -15.50 -4.07
CA GLN A 241 20.21 -15.79 -5.50
C GLN A 241 20.55 -17.25 -5.86
N ASP A 242 21.35 -17.95 -5.06
CA ASP A 242 21.81 -19.31 -5.40
C ASP A 242 20.76 -20.41 -5.15
N SER A 243 19.75 -20.15 -4.33
CA SER A 243 18.91 -21.24 -3.78
C SER A 243 17.63 -21.55 -4.57
N LEU A 244 17.06 -20.57 -5.29
CA LEU A 244 15.83 -20.80 -6.06
C LEU A 244 16.04 -21.72 -7.26
N LEU A 245 17.24 -21.69 -7.83
CA LEU A 245 17.60 -22.40 -9.05
C LEU A 245 17.30 -23.91 -8.94
N ASN A 246 17.52 -24.52 -7.77
CA ASN A 246 17.41 -25.98 -7.62
C ASN A 246 16.03 -26.48 -7.19
N THR A 247 15.00 -25.63 -7.24
CA THR A 247 13.69 -26.00 -6.70
C THR A 247 12.65 -26.20 -7.79
N HIS A 248 11.91 -27.31 -7.69
CA HIS A 248 10.84 -27.63 -8.62
C HIS A 248 9.60 -26.81 -8.24
N PHE A 249 9.05 -26.09 -9.22
CA PHE A 249 7.76 -25.44 -9.07
C PHE A 249 6.68 -26.52 -9.17
N ILE A 250 6.08 -26.88 -8.05
CA ILE A 250 5.01 -27.89 -8.02
C ILE A 250 3.68 -27.16 -7.95
N SER A 251 2.94 -27.27 -9.04
CA SER A 251 1.60 -26.73 -9.16
C SER A 251 0.67 -27.87 -9.54
N ILE A 252 -0.10 -28.36 -8.58
CA ILE A 252 -0.99 -29.49 -8.78
C ILE A 252 -2.39 -29.02 -8.42
N SER A 253 -3.23 -28.91 -9.43
CA SER A 253 -4.68 -28.82 -9.23
C SER A 253 -5.30 -30.17 -9.48
N ASP A 254 -6.30 -30.51 -8.66
CA ASP A 254 -7.07 -31.74 -8.79
C ASP A 254 -7.80 -31.80 -10.16
N ASP A 255 -7.99 -30.65 -10.81
CA ASP A 255 -8.66 -30.46 -12.09
C ASP A 255 -7.69 -30.33 -13.29
N GLY A 256 -6.37 -30.49 -13.10
CA GLY A 256 -5.36 -30.41 -14.16
C GLY A 256 -4.25 -29.38 -13.90
N PRO A 257 -3.42 -29.05 -14.91
CA PRO A 257 -2.33 -28.09 -14.74
C PRO A 257 -2.86 -26.66 -14.55
N ILE A 258 -2.22 -25.89 -13.67
CA ILE A 258 -2.55 -24.47 -13.48
C ILE A 258 -1.96 -23.67 -14.65
N VAL A 259 -2.78 -22.79 -15.23
CA VAL A 259 -2.34 -21.83 -16.25
C VAL A 259 -1.83 -20.58 -15.56
N ILE A 260 -0.62 -20.13 -15.91
CA ILE A 260 -0.06 -18.85 -15.48
C ILE A 260 0.03 -17.95 -16.70
N GLU A 261 -0.80 -16.91 -16.77
CA GLU A 261 -0.82 -15.98 -17.90
C GLU A 261 0.49 -15.20 -17.97
N ASN A 262 0.94 -14.63 -16.85
CA ASN A 262 2.16 -13.83 -16.78
C ASN A 262 3.00 -14.27 -15.57
N PHE A 263 4.21 -14.75 -15.84
CA PHE A 263 5.18 -15.13 -14.84
C PHE A 263 6.35 -14.15 -14.88
N GLU A 264 6.45 -13.29 -13.86
CA GLU A 264 7.52 -12.29 -13.78
C GLU A 264 8.62 -12.74 -12.83
N ILE A 265 9.84 -12.83 -13.35
CA ILE A 265 11.06 -13.00 -12.56
C ILE A 265 11.94 -11.78 -12.78
N TYR A 266 12.35 -11.18 -11.68
CA TYR A 266 13.45 -10.23 -11.67
C TYR A 266 14.67 -10.89 -11.06
N ASP A 267 15.71 -11.10 -11.85
CA ASP A 267 17.03 -11.37 -11.30
C ASP A 267 18.14 -10.96 -12.29
N GLN A 268 19.09 -10.19 -11.77
CA GLN A 268 20.29 -9.80 -12.50
C GLN A 268 21.24 -11.00 -12.70
N HIS A 269 21.18 -12.02 -11.83
CA HIS A 269 22.09 -13.16 -11.83
C HIS A 269 21.61 -14.33 -12.69
N PHE A 270 20.30 -14.62 -12.73
CA PHE A 270 19.70 -15.59 -13.65
C PHE A 270 20.14 -15.38 -15.11
N LEU A 271 20.27 -14.13 -15.55
CA LEU A 271 20.71 -13.79 -16.90
C LEU A 271 22.19 -14.14 -17.15
N VAL A 272 23.04 -14.11 -16.12
CA VAL A 272 24.49 -14.25 -16.25
C VAL A 272 24.93 -15.71 -16.33
N ASN A 273 24.29 -16.62 -15.57
CA ASN A 273 24.81 -17.98 -15.41
C ASN A 273 24.51 -18.96 -16.55
N LYS A 274 23.82 -18.55 -17.62
CA LYS A 274 23.54 -19.34 -18.85
C LYS A 274 22.89 -20.73 -18.65
N ASP A 275 22.63 -21.16 -17.42
CA ASP A 275 22.08 -22.48 -17.12
C ASP A 275 20.55 -22.40 -17.04
N TYR A 276 19.96 -22.38 -18.24
CA TYR A 276 18.52 -22.32 -18.44
C TYR A 276 17.78 -23.61 -18.05
N LYS A 277 18.48 -24.69 -17.68
CA LYS A 277 17.88 -25.95 -17.23
C LYS A 277 16.93 -25.77 -16.06
N HIS A 278 17.16 -24.73 -15.23
CA HIS A 278 16.31 -24.39 -14.11
C HIS A 278 14.94 -23.84 -14.50
N PHE A 279 14.73 -23.42 -15.74
CA PHE A 279 13.38 -23.09 -16.22
C PHE A 279 12.59 -24.33 -16.67
N GLN A 280 13.27 -25.45 -16.94
CA GLN A 280 12.59 -26.68 -17.30
C GLN A 280 11.66 -27.14 -16.16
N CYS A 281 12.07 -26.97 -14.90
CA CYS A 281 11.23 -27.33 -13.74
C CYS A 281 9.99 -26.44 -13.56
N LEU A 282 9.95 -25.25 -14.17
CA LEU A 282 8.76 -24.39 -14.19
C LEU A 282 7.70 -24.91 -15.18
N LEU A 283 8.12 -25.71 -16.17
CA LEU A 283 7.27 -26.20 -17.24
C LEU A 283 6.62 -27.55 -16.95
N ASP A 284 7.24 -28.36 -16.08
CA ASP A 284 6.77 -29.72 -15.82
C ASP A 284 5.40 -29.78 -15.09
N TYR A 285 4.90 -28.66 -14.57
CA TYR A 285 3.73 -28.65 -13.67
C TYR A 285 2.71 -27.53 -13.93
N GLY A 286 2.86 -26.74 -15.00
CA GLY A 286 1.91 -25.68 -15.32
C GLY A 286 2.05 -25.13 -16.73
N VAL A 287 0.99 -24.51 -17.25
CA VAL A 287 1.01 -23.87 -18.57
C VAL A 287 1.34 -22.40 -18.39
N ILE A 288 2.61 -22.03 -18.53
CA ILE A 288 3.05 -20.63 -18.52
C ILE A 288 2.93 -20.05 -19.92
N LYS A 289 2.10 -19.02 -20.10
CA LYS A 289 1.88 -18.38 -21.40
C LYS A 289 2.90 -17.28 -21.69
N ASN A 290 3.19 -16.44 -20.70
CA ASN A 290 4.13 -15.34 -20.84
C ASN A 290 5.15 -15.37 -19.70
N VAL A 291 6.45 -15.40 -20.04
CA VAL A 291 7.54 -15.20 -19.07
C VAL A 291 8.06 -13.78 -19.25
N ILE A 292 8.06 -13.00 -18.17
CA ILE A 292 8.53 -11.62 -18.13
C ILE A 292 9.83 -11.60 -17.32
N LEU A 293 10.94 -11.33 -18.01
CA LEU A 293 12.23 -11.11 -17.38
C LEU A 293 12.40 -9.60 -17.17
N SER A 294 12.25 -9.14 -15.93
CA SER A 294 12.49 -7.76 -15.56
C SER A 294 13.90 -7.60 -14.99
N GLY A 295 14.61 -6.54 -15.38
CA GLY A 295 16.01 -6.37 -14.97
C GLY A 295 16.51 -4.95 -15.20
N GLN A 296 17.19 -4.37 -14.20
CA GLN A 296 18.08 -3.26 -14.47
C GLN A 296 19.41 -3.82 -15.00
N THR A 297 19.60 -3.85 -16.31
CA THR A 297 20.90 -4.19 -16.88
C THR A 297 21.75 -2.92 -16.92
N LYS A 298 22.76 -2.84 -16.04
CA LYS A 298 23.82 -1.81 -16.15
C LYS A 298 24.84 -2.16 -17.25
N HIS A 299 24.90 -3.42 -17.67
CA HIS A 299 25.83 -3.90 -18.68
C HIS A 299 25.11 -4.43 -19.92
N LYS A 300 25.73 -4.22 -21.09
CA LYS A 300 25.24 -4.72 -22.39
C LYS A 300 25.55 -6.21 -22.48
N TYR A 301 24.57 -7.06 -22.14
CA TYR A 301 24.69 -8.50 -22.32
C TYR A 301 24.04 -8.92 -23.64
N THR A 302 24.79 -9.65 -24.45
CA THR A 302 24.24 -10.38 -25.61
C THR A 302 23.88 -11.79 -25.12
N HIS A 303 22.59 -12.09 -24.98
CA HIS A 303 22.13 -13.42 -24.61
C HIS A 303 21.76 -14.20 -25.87
N HIS A 304 22.41 -15.35 -26.05
CA HIS A 304 22.00 -16.35 -27.04
C HIS A 304 21.09 -17.36 -26.34
N ILE A 305 19.78 -17.16 -26.45
CA ILE A 305 18.80 -18.15 -26.01
C ILE A 305 18.57 -19.10 -27.18
N THR A 306 19.10 -20.32 -27.10
CA THR A 306 18.90 -21.35 -28.12
C THR A 306 17.67 -22.20 -27.80
N LYS A 307 16.84 -22.48 -28.82
CA LYS A 307 15.61 -23.29 -28.72
C LYS A 307 15.84 -24.68 -28.10
N LYS A 308 17.02 -25.26 -28.27
CA LYS A 308 17.39 -26.58 -27.70
C LYS A 308 17.27 -26.67 -26.18
N ASN A 309 17.26 -25.54 -25.47
CA ASN A 309 17.19 -25.51 -24.01
C ASN A 309 15.76 -25.39 -23.47
N PHE A 310 14.76 -25.26 -24.34
CA PHE A 310 13.40 -25.00 -23.92
C PHE A 310 12.36 -25.56 -24.90
N ASP A 311 11.51 -26.47 -24.43
CA ASP A 311 10.37 -26.98 -25.20
C ASP A 311 9.15 -26.04 -25.07
N PHE A 312 9.29 -24.81 -25.56
CA PHE A 312 8.29 -23.75 -25.47
C PHE A 312 7.43 -23.63 -26.73
N GLU A 313 6.70 -24.67 -27.15
CA GLU A 313 5.85 -24.53 -28.35
C GLU A 313 4.80 -23.40 -28.21
N ASN A 314 4.45 -22.98 -26.98
CA ASN A 314 3.39 -21.99 -26.71
C ASN A 314 3.73 -20.86 -25.73
N CYS A 315 5.00 -20.68 -25.32
CA CYS A 315 5.38 -19.65 -24.35
C CYS A 315 6.03 -18.42 -25.03
N LYS A 316 5.59 -17.21 -24.66
CA LYS A 316 6.19 -15.94 -25.10
C LYS A 316 7.11 -15.38 -24.02
N ILE A 317 8.35 -15.03 -24.39
CA ILE A 317 9.31 -14.41 -23.48
C ILE A 317 9.38 -12.91 -23.76
N TYR A 318 9.14 -12.10 -22.73
CA TYR A 318 9.29 -10.65 -22.75
C TYR A 318 10.47 -10.24 -21.89
N VAL A 319 11.32 -9.35 -22.40
CA VAL A 319 12.42 -8.78 -21.63
C VAL A 319 12.13 -7.30 -21.43
N SER A 320 12.05 -6.88 -20.16
CA SER A 320 11.82 -5.49 -19.76
C SER A 320 13.07 -4.94 -19.09
N THR A 321 13.75 -4.01 -19.76
CA THR A 321 14.94 -3.33 -19.23
C THR A 321 14.61 -1.89 -18.83
N SER A 322 15.06 -1.46 -17.65
CA SER A 322 14.81 -0.09 -17.17
C SER A 322 15.75 0.96 -17.80
N THR A 323 16.81 0.54 -18.47
CA THR A 323 17.81 1.38 -19.13
C THR A 323 17.63 1.31 -20.64
N ALA A 324 17.84 2.42 -21.35
CA ALA A 324 17.83 2.51 -22.82
C ALA A 324 19.05 1.81 -23.46
N ALA A 325 19.51 0.70 -22.88
CA ALA A 325 20.58 -0.10 -23.43
C ALA A 325 20.05 -0.82 -24.69
N THR A 326 20.80 -0.73 -25.78
CA THR A 326 20.57 -1.51 -27.01
C THR A 326 20.85 -2.97 -26.72
N SER A 327 19.83 -3.72 -26.29
CA SER A 327 19.89 -5.17 -26.18
C SER A 327 19.60 -5.79 -27.55
N ASN A 328 20.63 -6.36 -28.18
CA ASN A 328 20.46 -7.15 -29.39
C ASN A 328 20.14 -8.58 -28.97
N PHE A 329 18.87 -8.98 -29.06
CA PHE A 329 18.45 -10.37 -28.92
C PHE A 329 18.34 -10.99 -30.31
N PHE A 330 19.17 -12.00 -30.60
CA PHE A 330 19.08 -12.75 -31.85
C PHE A 330 18.26 -14.03 -31.63
N THR A 331 17.30 -14.29 -32.51
CA THR A 331 16.61 -15.58 -32.63
C THR A 331 16.74 -16.07 -34.06
N GLU A 332 17.67 -17.00 -34.32
CA GLU A 332 17.59 -17.81 -35.54
C GLU A 332 18.39 -19.12 -35.40
N LYS A 333 17.66 -20.21 -35.16
CA LYS A 333 17.83 -21.51 -35.80
C LYS A 333 16.66 -22.41 -35.39
N ASP A 334 15.97 -22.95 -36.39
CA ASP A 334 14.97 -24.02 -36.34
C ASP A 334 13.49 -23.64 -36.07
N ASN A 335 12.77 -23.27 -37.14
CA ASN A 335 11.32 -23.41 -37.45
C ASN A 335 10.21 -23.28 -36.37
N THR A 336 10.44 -22.74 -35.17
CA THR A 336 9.35 -22.15 -34.34
C THR A 336 9.76 -20.77 -33.84
N THR A 337 8.88 -19.79 -34.04
CA THR A 337 9.17 -18.38 -33.80
C THR A 337 9.02 -18.05 -32.31
N ILE A 338 10.14 -17.94 -31.58
CA ILE A 338 10.14 -17.29 -30.26
C ILE A 338 10.13 -15.78 -30.50
N SER A 339 8.96 -15.15 -30.37
CA SER A 339 8.84 -13.69 -30.52
C SER A 339 9.32 -12.99 -29.25
N ILE A 340 10.61 -12.65 -29.18
CA ILE A 340 11.15 -11.80 -28.12
C ILE A 340 10.71 -10.36 -28.39
N THR A 341 9.77 -9.85 -27.59
CA THR A 341 9.35 -8.45 -27.68
C THR A 341 10.04 -7.63 -26.60
N ILE A 342 10.97 -6.77 -27.01
CA ILE A 342 11.64 -5.82 -26.12
C ILE A 342 10.72 -4.60 -25.96
N LYS A 343 10.15 -4.40 -24.77
CA LYS A 343 9.41 -3.16 -24.47
C LYS A 343 10.38 -2.13 -23.90
N ASN A 344 10.92 -1.27 -24.76
CA ASN A 344 11.81 -0.19 -24.35
C ASN A 344 11.00 1.12 -24.21
N ASN A 345 11.08 1.79 -23.06
CA ASN A 345 10.41 3.08 -22.80
C ASN A 345 11.22 4.29 -23.29
N ALA A 346 12.05 4.12 -24.33
CA ALA A 346 12.86 5.21 -24.88
C ALA A 346 12.00 6.21 -25.68
N THR A 347 12.21 7.51 -25.45
CA THR A 347 11.53 8.61 -26.14
C THR A 347 11.83 8.58 -27.66
N LYS A 348 10.84 9.01 -28.46
CA LYS A 348 10.82 9.03 -29.95
C LYS A 348 12.12 9.49 -30.63
N THR A 349 12.96 10.27 -29.96
CA THR A 349 14.17 10.89 -30.52
C THR A 349 15.30 9.88 -30.78
N GLN A 350 15.44 8.82 -29.98
CA GLN A 350 16.54 7.84 -30.15
C GLN A 350 16.29 6.82 -31.28
N ILE A 351 15.03 6.62 -31.69
CA ILE A 351 14.69 5.73 -32.81
C ILE A 351 15.13 6.32 -34.16
N ALA A 352 15.21 7.65 -34.27
CA ALA A 352 15.62 8.35 -35.50
C ALA A 352 17.12 8.21 -35.81
N GLU A 353 17.98 8.00 -34.81
CA GLU A 353 19.42 7.86 -35.00
C GLU A 353 19.84 6.43 -35.37
N THR A 354 19.13 5.41 -34.88
CA THR A 354 19.42 4.01 -35.24
C THR A 354 18.97 3.66 -36.66
N ILE A 355 18.00 4.38 -37.24
CA ILE A 355 17.54 4.18 -38.62
C ILE A 355 18.52 4.78 -39.66
N LYS A 356 19.48 5.63 -39.25
CA LYS A 356 20.46 6.24 -40.17
C LYS A 356 21.65 5.35 -40.54
N SER A 357 21.82 4.17 -39.95
CA SER A 357 23.00 3.30 -40.22
C SER A 357 22.71 2.01 -41.00
N THR A 358 21.57 1.88 -41.66
CA THR A 358 21.31 0.75 -42.59
C THR A 358 20.74 1.25 -43.91
N ALA A 359 21.64 1.51 -44.85
CA ALA A 359 21.29 1.86 -46.22
C ALA A 359 20.89 0.60 -47.01
N SER A 360 19.58 0.39 -47.17
CA SER A 360 18.96 -0.20 -48.36
C SER A 360 17.46 -0.30 -48.12
N PHE A 361 16.68 0.66 -48.62
CA PHE A 361 15.32 0.42 -49.16
C PHE A 361 14.76 1.72 -49.77
N ARG A 362 15.16 2.04 -51.00
CA ARG A 362 14.44 3.00 -51.85
C ARG A 362 13.14 2.34 -52.31
N ASN A 363 12.09 2.46 -51.50
CA ASN A 363 10.67 2.39 -51.89
C ASN A 363 9.69 2.63 -50.73
N LYS A 364 10.15 3.03 -49.53
CA LYS A 364 9.27 3.38 -48.39
C LYS A 364 9.13 4.88 -48.13
N GLU A 365 9.70 5.74 -48.97
CA GLU A 365 9.69 7.20 -48.79
C GLU A 365 8.31 7.83 -49.12
N ALA A 366 7.57 7.26 -50.07
CA ALA A 366 6.23 7.73 -50.42
C ALA A 366 5.19 7.44 -49.32
N THR A 367 5.26 6.28 -48.67
CA THR A 367 4.39 5.90 -47.56
C THR A 367 4.76 6.64 -46.26
N LEU A 368 6.05 6.98 -46.08
CA LEU A 368 6.49 7.78 -44.94
C LEU A 368 5.97 9.22 -45.06
N ASN A 369 6.00 9.82 -46.25
CA ASN A 369 5.51 11.18 -46.48
C ASN A 369 3.99 11.32 -46.34
N SER A 370 3.20 10.27 -46.67
CA SER A 370 1.76 10.27 -46.41
C SER A 370 1.44 10.10 -44.92
N THR A 371 2.22 9.28 -44.20
CA THR A 371 2.09 9.11 -42.75
C THR A 371 2.51 10.36 -41.97
N LEU A 372 3.53 11.08 -42.47
CA LEU A 372 4.00 12.33 -41.88
C LEU A 372 2.92 13.42 -41.98
N ARG A 373 2.22 13.53 -43.12
CA ARG A 373 1.08 14.45 -43.29
C ARG A 373 -0.08 14.13 -42.36
N LEU A 374 -0.34 12.84 -42.08
CA LEU A 374 -1.36 12.42 -41.14
C LEU A 374 -1.01 12.79 -39.69
N LEU A 375 0.28 12.71 -39.33
CA LEU A 375 0.80 13.12 -38.02
C LEU A 375 0.81 14.64 -37.84
N THR A 376 1.04 15.42 -38.89
CA THR A 376 0.91 16.90 -38.86
C THR A 376 -0.53 17.35 -38.66
N ALA A 377 -1.51 16.59 -39.14
CA ALA A 377 -2.94 16.85 -38.90
C ALA A 377 -3.37 16.51 -37.45
N GLN A 378 -2.67 15.59 -36.78
CA GLN A 378 -2.92 15.25 -35.38
C GLN A 378 -2.24 16.22 -34.40
N SER A 379 -1.12 16.85 -34.77
CA SER A 379 -0.47 17.87 -33.94
C SER A 379 -1.30 19.16 -33.82
N THR A 380 -2.17 19.46 -34.79
CA THR A 380 -3.12 20.57 -34.74
C THR A 380 -4.23 20.35 -33.70
N LYS A 381 -4.56 19.09 -33.38
CA LYS A 381 -5.43 18.77 -32.22
C LYS A 381 -4.71 18.95 -30.89
N LEU A 382 -3.39 18.71 -30.84
CA LEU A 382 -2.57 18.92 -29.64
C LEU A 382 -2.40 20.42 -29.31
N LEU A 383 -2.36 21.28 -30.34
CA LEU A 383 -2.37 22.75 -30.20
C LEU A 383 -3.69 23.31 -29.62
N LYS A 384 -4.81 22.60 -29.78
CA LYS A 384 -6.06 22.93 -29.07
C LYS A 384 -6.01 22.53 -27.59
N LEU A 385 -5.22 21.53 -27.22
CA LEU A 385 -5.03 21.11 -25.84
C LEU A 385 -4.11 22.09 -25.07
N THR A 386 -3.11 22.68 -25.72
CA THR A 386 -2.27 23.73 -25.10
C THR A 386 -3.03 25.05 -24.90
N SER A 387 -4.04 25.35 -25.74
CA SER A 387 -5.02 26.42 -25.49
C SER A 387 -5.84 26.18 -24.21
N TYR A 388 -6.15 24.93 -23.89
CA TYR A 388 -6.84 24.55 -22.65
C TYR A 388 -5.93 24.68 -21.40
N ILE A 389 -4.65 24.35 -21.53
CA ILE A 389 -3.65 24.55 -20.46
C ILE A 389 -3.39 26.06 -20.21
N PHE A 390 -3.55 26.91 -21.23
CA PHE A 390 -3.47 28.37 -21.06
C PHE A 390 -4.63 28.93 -20.20
N SER A 391 -5.77 28.24 -20.13
CA SER A 391 -6.87 28.58 -19.22
C SER A 391 -6.53 28.31 -17.74
N ILE A 392 -5.63 27.36 -17.45
CA ILE A 392 -5.18 27.06 -16.08
C ILE A 392 -4.27 28.19 -15.54
N LYS A 393 -3.51 28.87 -16.42
CA LYS A 393 -2.74 30.07 -16.07
C LYS A 393 -3.60 31.29 -15.72
N GLN A 394 -4.90 31.31 -16.03
CA GLN A 394 -5.79 32.36 -15.52
C GLN A 394 -6.06 32.23 -14.01
N SER A 395 -5.93 31.05 -13.40
CA SER A 395 -6.13 30.90 -11.95
C SER A 395 -5.04 31.61 -11.12
N GLN A 396 -3.80 31.63 -11.60
CA GLN A 396 -2.71 32.42 -10.99
C GLN A 396 -2.92 33.93 -11.17
N LYS A 397 -3.65 34.36 -12.21
CA LYS A 397 -4.02 35.76 -12.41
C LYS A 397 -5.15 36.19 -11.45
N ILE A 398 -6.04 35.26 -11.09
CA ILE A 398 -7.09 35.48 -10.07
C ILE A 398 -6.46 35.60 -8.68
N GLU A 399 -5.48 34.76 -8.34
CA GLU A 399 -4.77 34.84 -7.06
C GLU A 399 -4.04 36.17 -6.89
N ASN A 400 -3.32 36.62 -7.91
CA ASN A 400 -2.65 37.92 -7.88
C ASN A 400 -3.63 39.10 -7.88
N SER A 401 -4.77 38.99 -8.59
CA SER A 401 -5.82 40.02 -8.54
C SER A 401 -6.52 40.08 -7.18
N PHE A 402 -6.71 38.95 -6.51
CA PHE A 402 -7.30 38.90 -5.17
C PHE A 402 -6.35 39.48 -4.12
N ARG A 403 -5.06 39.11 -4.21
CA ARG A 403 -4.01 39.66 -3.35
C ARG A 403 -3.90 41.18 -3.46
N ASN A 404 -3.93 41.72 -4.69
CA ASN A 404 -3.86 43.16 -4.90
C ASN A 404 -5.11 43.87 -4.39
N ARG A 405 -6.32 43.31 -4.56
CA ARG A 405 -7.55 43.88 -3.99
C ARG A 405 -7.57 43.88 -2.47
N ILE A 406 -7.00 42.87 -1.82
CA ILE A 406 -6.83 42.86 -0.36
C ILE A 406 -5.87 43.98 0.07
N LEU A 407 -4.77 44.16 -0.64
CA LEU A 407 -3.81 45.24 -0.35
C LEU A 407 -4.42 46.62 -0.56
N ASP A 408 -5.16 46.84 -1.64
CA ASP A 408 -5.86 48.10 -1.90
C ASP A 408 -6.92 48.37 -0.81
N TYR A 409 -7.71 47.37 -0.42
CA TYR A 409 -8.69 47.49 0.66
C TYR A 409 -8.04 47.82 2.02
N ILE A 410 -6.86 47.25 2.31
CA ILE A 410 -6.06 47.53 3.50
C ILE A 410 -5.55 48.97 3.49
N MET A 411 -5.11 49.48 2.33
CA MET A 411 -4.60 50.84 2.18
C MET A 411 -5.72 51.88 2.26
N ASP A 412 -6.92 51.57 1.74
CA ASP A 412 -8.07 52.47 1.76
C ASP A 412 -8.83 52.49 3.11
N ASN A 413 -8.59 51.50 3.99
CA ASN A 413 -9.27 51.38 5.28
C ASN A 413 -8.28 51.21 6.45
N PRO A 414 -7.44 52.23 6.75
CA PRO A 414 -6.41 52.12 7.78
C PRO A 414 -7.00 51.82 9.17
N GLY A 415 -8.25 52.19 9.45
CA GLY A 415 -8.95 51.85 10.69
C GLY A 415 -9.22 50.35 10.88
N VAL A 416 -9.40 49.59 9.79
CA VAL A 416 -9.57 48.13 9.84
C VAL A 416 -8.23 47.46 10.18
N VAL A 417 -7.14 47.99 9.63
CA VAL A 417 -5.78 47.52 9.91
C VAL A 417 -5.44 47.72 11.38
N VAL A 418 -5.68 48.93 11.92
CA VAL A 418 -5.49 49.23 13.35
C VAL A 418 -6.34 48.30 14.23
N SER A 419 -7.58 48.00 13.82
CA SER A 419 -8.48 47.10 14.56
C SER A 419 -7.99 45.65 14.54
N ILE A 420 -7.46 45.16 13.41
CA ILE A 420 -6.85 43.83 13.29
C ILE A 420 -5.57 43.76 14.13
N PHE A 421 -4.71 44.77 14.08
CA PHE A 421 -3.51 44.83 14.91
C PHE A 421 -3.84 44.90 16.40
N ALA A 422 -4.88 45.64 16.80
CA ALA A 422 -5.36 45.67 18.18
C ALA A 422 -5.86 44.29 18.64
N LEU A 423 -6.62 43.57 17.80
CA LEU A 423 -7.07 42.20 18.07
C LEU A 423 -5.90 41.22 18.20
N ILE A 424 -4.92 41.30 17.30
CA ILE A 424 -3.69 40.50 17.36
C ILE A 424 -2.91 40.82 18.64
N PHE A 425 -2.79 42.10 19.00
CA PHE A 425 -2.09 42.52 20.21
C PHE A 425 -2.80 42.05 21.49
N ILE A 426 -4.13 42.15 21.56
CA ILE A 426 -4.94 41.61 22.66
C ILE A 426 -4.76 40.08 22.76
N PHE A 427 -4.73 39.38 21.63
CA PHE A 427 -4.47 37.95 21.60
C PHE A 427 -3.07 37.60 22.15
N PHE A 428 -2.04 38.37 21.78
CA PHE A 428 -0.69 38.18 22.33
C PHE A 428 -0.60 38.52 23.82
N LEU A 429 -1.28 39.56 24.30
CA LEU A 429 -1.40 39.85 25.73
C LEU A 429 -2.06 38.70 26.49
N PHE A 430 -3.13 38.14 25.93
CA PHE A 430 -3.79 36.97 26.52
C PHE A 430 -2.85 35.77 26.59
N LEU A 431 -2.11 35.48 25.52
CA LEU A 431 -1.10 34.41 25.53
C LEU A 431 -0.01 34.66 26.58
N PHE A 432 0.43 35.91 26.74
CA PHE A 432 1.44 36.27 27.73
C PHE A 432 0.95 36.04 29.16
N VAL A 433 -0.27 36.47 29.48
CA VAL A 433 -0.92 36.20 30.78
C VAL A 433 -1.08 34.71 31.04
N CYS A 434 -1.50 33.94 30.03
CA CYS A 434 -1.57 32.48 30.14
C CYS A 434 -0.20 31.85 30.40
N PHE A 435 0.86 32.39 29.78
CA PHE A 435 2.22 31.90 29.95
C PHE A 435 2.77 32.18 31.35
N ASP A 436 2.59 33.40 31.86
CA ASP A 436 2.97 33.77 33.22
C ASP A 436 2.23 32.92 34.26
N TYR A 437 0.92 32.71 34.07
CA TYR A 437 0.13 31.82 34.93
C TYR A 437 0.63 30.37 34.91
N ALA A 438 1.07 29.88 33.74
CA ALA A 438 1.65 28.55 33.60
C ALA A 438 3.01 28.45 34.33
N ILE A 439 3.87 29.47 34.22
CA ILE A 439 5.16 29.53 34.93
C ILE A 439 4.95 29.55 36.46
N GLU A 440 4.00 30.35 36.96
CA GLU A 440 3.69 30.43 38.38
C GLU A 440 3.26 29.05 38.92
N ARG A 441 2.40 28.34 38.19
CA ARG A 441 2.00 26.96 38.55
C ARG A 441 3.14 25.96 38.53
N ILE A 442 4.08 26.09 37.59
CA ILE A 442 5.27 25.21 37.53
C ILE A 442 6.17 25.46 38.74
N ASN A 443 6.36 26.72 39.14
CA ASN A 443 7.16 27.08 40.30
C ASN A 443 6.51 26.62 41.62
N LEU A 444 5.19 26.75 41.77
CA LEU A 444 4.46 26.21 42.92
C LEU A 444 4.61 24.69 43.04
N LYS A 445 4.55 23.95 41.92
CA LYS A 445 4.79 22.50 41.94
C LYS A 445 6.22 22.13 42.36
N LYS A 446 7.24 22.90 41.98
CA LYS A 446 8.62 22.69 42.44
C LYS A 446 8.78 22.93 43.95
N ILE A 447 8.11 23.94 44.51
CA ILE A 447 8.12 24.23 45.95
C ILE A 447 7.46 23.08 46.74
N PHE A 448 6.35 22.53 46.26
CA PHE A 448 5.70 21.36 46.89
C PHE A 448 6.53 20.08 46.78
N TYR A 449 7.28 19.91 45.68
CA TYR A 449 8.17 18.75 45.50
C TYR A 449 9.40 18.78 46.42
N PHE A 450 9.91 19.97 46.75
CA PHE A 450 11.02 20.10 47.72
C PHE A 450 10.58 19.87 49.17
N ARG A 451 9.33 20.17 49.52
CA ARG A 451 8.81 19.98 50.90
C ARG A 451 8.50 18.53 51.24
N SER A 452 8.30 17.63 50.26
CA SER A 452 8.00 16.21 50.52
C SER A 452 9.24 15.33 50.71
N LYS A 453 10.46 15.85 50.48
CA LYS A 453 11.71 15.07 50.55
C LYS A 453 12.52 15.27 51.84
N SER A 454 12.07 16.13 52.77
CA SER A 454 12.82 16.47 53.99
C SER A 454 12.32 15.82 55.29
N ARG A 455 11.43 14.82 55.24
CA ARG A 455 11.07 14.02 56.43
C ARG A 455 11.83 12.71 56.44
N GLY A 456 13.09 12.80 56.85
CA GLY A 456 13.85 11.66 57.35
C GLY A 456 13.26 11.16 58.67
N ARG A 457 13.31 9.83 58.87
CA ARG A 457 12.96 9.13 60.10
C ARG A 457 13.88 9.57 61.26
N PRO A 458 13.37 9.77 62.48
CA PRO A 458 14.22 9.78 63.66
C PRO A 458 14.52 8.34 64.11
N GLN A 459 15.76 8.14 64.60
CA GLN A 459 16.13 7.04 65.49
C GLN A 459 15.57 7.27 66.88
#